data_AF-A0AA40RXC1-F1
#
_entry.id   AF-A0AA40RXC1-F1
#
_cell.length_a   1.000
_cell.length_b   1.000
_cell.length_c   1.000
_cell.angle_alpha   90.00
_cell.angle_beta   90.00
_cell.angle_gamma   90.00
#
_symmetry.space_group_name_H-M   'P 1'
#
loop_
_entity.id
_entity.type
_entity.pdbx_description
1 polymer ?
#
loop_
_entity_poly.entity_id
_entity_poly.type
_entity_poly.pdbx_seq_one_letter_code
_entity_poly.pdbx_strand_id
1 'polypeptide(L)'
;MDQATALNGKVKEMIAGKGELNSAISHLLFDYLTQNGIENHYLTAVSKTDELVTTLDILPIEVVTRNYASGHFVSKFDVTPMQQLTPTVQEFYYKSDALDDPFINDSQILALGYANAVELAQLRQKSQDVNQLLRARFEKIGIHLVDFKLEFGRTRAGKVILADELSPDNMRLVDMRTGASLDKDVFRQHSGD
;
A
#
# COMPACT_ATOMS: atom_id res chain seq x y z
N MET A 1 0.82 18.10 1.96
CA MET A 1 -0.10 17.46 1.01
C MET A 1 0.56 17.28 -0.34
N ASP A 2 1.07 18.35 -0.94
CA ASP A 2 1.78 18.29 -2.23
C ASP A 2 3.28 17.95 -2.14
N GLN A 3 3.75 17.42 -1.00
CA GLN A 3 5.16 17.07 -0.84
C GLN A 3 5.36 15.59 -1.18
N ALA A 4 6.24 15.31 -2.15
CA ALA A 4 6.78 13.98 -2.37
C ALA A 4 8.02 13.78 -1.49
N THR A 5 8.14 12.59 -0.89
CA THR A 5 9.26 12.22 -0.02
C THR A 5 9.90 10.91 -0.48
N ALA A 6 11.23 10.85 -0.56
CA ALA A 6 11.96 9.62 -0.84
C ALA A 6 13.14 9.44 0.11
N LEU A 7 13.68 8.22 0.18
CA LEU A 7 14.81 7.84 1.04
C LEU A 7 14.57 8.23 2.51
N ASN A 8 13.41 7.82 3.06
CA ASN A 8 12.99 8.09 4.45
C ASN A 8 12.97 9.58 4.78
N GLY A 9 12.38 10.37 3.88
CA GLY A 9 12.22 11.81 4.06
C GLY A 9 13.50 12.64 3.82
N LYS A 10 14.60 12.03 3.37
CA LYS A 10 15.84 12.76 3.01
C LYS A 10 15.68 13.59 1.75
N VAL A 11 14.84 13.14 0.81
CA VAL A 11 14.50 13.89 -0.40
C VAL A 11 13.08 14.40 -0.26
N LYS A 12 12.88 15.71 -0.47
CA LYS A 12 11.58 16.38 -0.39
C LYS A 12 11.41 17.33 -1.56
N GLU A 13 10.34 17.18 -2.32
CA GLU A 13 9.98 18.07 -3.43
C GLU A 13 8.49 18.40 -3.40
N MET A 14 8.13 19.58 -3.91
CA MET A 14 6.74 20.02 -4.04
C MET A 14 6.22 19.68 -5.43
N ILE A 15 5.23 18.79 -5.52
CA ILE A 15 4.54 18.41 -6.74
C ILE A 15 3.10 18.94 -6.66
N ALA A 16 2.84 20.03 -7.37
CA ALA A 16 1.55 20.72 -7.33
C ALA A 16 0.41 19.77 -7.73
N GLY A 17 -0.66 19.73 -6.91
CA GLY A 17 -1.85 18.91 -7.17
C GLY A 17 -1.71 17.43 -6.81
N LYS A 18 -0.54 16.98 -6.33
CA LYS A 18 -0.33 15.60 -5.86
C LYS A 18 -1.34 15.20 -4.78
N GLY A 19 -1.59 16.07 -3.80
CA GLY A 19 -2.52 15.77 -2.71
C GLY A 19 -3.95 15.55 -3.20
N GLU A 20 -4.42 16.40 -4.11
CA GLU A 20 -5.75 16.27 -4.72
C GLU A 20 -5.87 14.99 -5.56
N LEU A 21 -4.84 14.65 -6.35
CA LEU A 21 -4.82 13.42 -7.13
C LEU A 21 -4.79 12.16 -6.25
N ASN A 22 -3.93 12.12 -5.23
CA ASN A 22 -3.85 10.99 -4.32
C ASN A 22 -5.18 10.78 -3.58
N SER A 23 -5.79 11.85 -3.07
CA SER A 23 -7.10 11.80 -2.40
C SER A 23 -8.18 11.28 -3.36
N ALA A 24 -8.26 11.82 -4.58
CA ALA A 24 -9.25 11.36 -5.56
C ALA A 24 -9.08 9.87 -5.93
N ILE A 25 -7.84 9.40 -6.14
CA ILE A 25 -7.55 7.99 -6.41
C ILE A 25 -7.92 7.12 -5.21
N SER A 26 -7.52 7.53 -4.00
CA SER A 26 -7.81 6.82 -2.75
C SER A 26 -9.31 6.60 -2.56
N HIS A 27 -10.12 7.65 -2.70
CA HIS A 27 -11.57 7.55 -2.60
C HIS A 27 -12.16 6.57 -3.62
N LEU A 28 -11.75 6.65 -4.89
CA LEU A 28 -12.23 5.75 -5.95
C LEU A 28 -11.91 4.29 -5.67
N LEU A 29 -10.75 4.01 -5.07
CA LEU A 29 -10.33 2.66 -4.74
C LEU A 29 -11.02 2.14 -3.48
N PHE A 30 -11.16 2.96 -2.43
CA PHE A 30 -11.93 2.59 -1.24
C PHE A 30 -13.41 2.33 -1.54
N ASP A 31 -14.06 3.18 -2.34
CA ASP A 31 -15.44 2.96 -2.78
C ASP A 31 -15.58 1.64 -3.55
N TYR A 32 -14.64 1.35 -4.46
CA TYR A 32 -14.63 0.09 -5.19
C TYR A 32 -14.44 -1.12 -4.26
N LEU A 33 -13.53 -1.03 -3.29
CA LEU A 33 -13.29 -2.09 -2.32
C LEU A 33 -14.53 -2.33 -1.44
N THR A 34 -15.19 -1.27 -0.97
CA THR A 34 -16.47 -1.34 -0.23
C THR A 34 -17.55 -2.05 -1.04
N GLN A 35 -17.71 -1.70 -2.32
CA GLN A 35 -18.68 -2.33 -3.23
C GLN A 35 -18.41 -3.84 -3.44
N ASN A 36 -17.17 -4.29 -3.22
CA ASN A 36 -16.77 -5.68 -3.33
C ASN A 36 -16.60 -6.37 -1.96
N GLY A 37 -17.12 -5.76 -0.88
CA GLY A 37 -17.19 -6.38 0.45
C GLY A 37 -15.93 -6.24 1.31
N ILE A 38 -14.96 -5.41 0.92
CA ILE A 38 -13.79 -5.11 1.73
C ILE A 38 -14.09 -3.94 2.66
N GLU A 39 -14.19 -4.25 3.96
CA GLU A 39 -14.35 -3.23 5.00
C GLU A 39 -13.09 -2.39 5.17
N ASN A 40 -13.28 -1.08 5.18
CA ASN A 40 -12.23 -0.08 5.30
C ASN A 40 -12.72 1.12 6.11
N HIS A 41 -11.80 1.99 6.51
CA HIS A 41 -12.09 3.14 7.37
C HIS A 41 -12.75 4.33 6.63
N TYR A 42 -12.73 4.38 5.31
CA TYR A 42 -13.16 5.54 4.54
C TYR A 42 -14.69 5.67 4.57
N LEU A 43 -15.19 6.88 4.85
CA LEU A 43 -16.62 7.17 4.91
C LEU A 43 -17.06 8.05 3.76
N THR A 44 -16.41 9.21 3.59
CA THR A 44 -16.73 10.16 2.52
C THR A 44 -15.66 11.24 2.38
N ALA A 45 -15.57 11.85 1.20
CA ALA A 45 -14.76 13.04 0.98
C ALA A 45 -15.38 14.26 1.68
N VAL A 46 -14.55 15.07 2.33
CA VAL A 46 -14.94 16.37 2.94
C VAL A 46 -14.52 17.52 2.03
N SER A 47 -13.37 17.38 1.37
CA SER A 47 -12.85 18.34 0.40
C SER A 47 -12.10 17.60 -0.72
N LYS A 48 -11.37 18.34 -1.54
CA LYS A 48 -10.47 17.76 -2.57
C LYS A 48 -9.27 17.01 -1.98
N THR A 49 -8.96 17.25 -0.70
CA THR A 49 -7.78 16.70 -0.04
C THR A 49 -8.06 16.10 1.32
N ASP A 50 -9.25 16.32 1.87
CA ASP A 50 -9.64 15.85 3.20
C ASP A 50 -10.76 14.82 3.09
N GLU A 51 -10.67 13.79 3.92
CA GLU A 51 -11.63 12.70 4.01
C GLU A 51 -12.10 12.51 5.45
N LEU A 52 -13.33 12.04 5.59
CA LEU A 52 -13.87 11.57 6.83
C LEU A 52 -13.63 10.06 6.93
N VAL A 53 -12.93 9.65 7.98
CA VAL A 53 -12.59 8.25 8.24
C VAL A 53 -13.05 7.80 9.62
N THR A 54 -13.27 6.50 9.75
CA THR A 54 -13.47 5.84 11.05
C THR A 54 -12.16 5.85 11.81
N THR A 55 -12.15 6.36 13.05
CA THR A 55 -10.97 6.28 13.91
C THR A 55 -10.68 4.84 14.31
N LEU A 56 -9.42 4.42 14.15
CA LEU A 56 -8.95 3.07 14.47
C LEU A 56 -7.73 3.12 15.40
N ASP A 57 -7.52 2.05 16.15
CA ASP A 57 -6.24 1.73 16.77
C ASP A 57 -5.36 1.02 15.73
N ILE A 58 -4.43 1.75 15.13
CA ILE A 58 -3.60 1.28 14.01
C ILE A 58 -2.63 0.20 14.49
N LEU A 59 -2.61 -0.93 13.79
CA LEU A 59 -1.60 -1.96 13.99
C LEU A 59 -0.26 -1.43 13.51
N PRO A 60 0.83 -1.54 14.29
CA PRO A 60 2.14 -1.04 13.87
C PRO A 60 2.82 -2.01 12.88
N ILE A 61 2.08 -2.44 11.86
CA ILE A 61 2.46 -3.44 10.87
C ILE A 61 2.07 -2.92 9.50
N GLU A 62 3.05 -2.77 8.63
CA GLU A 62 2.83 -2.54 7.21
C GLU A 62 2.80 -3.89 6.50
N VAL A 63 1.75 -4.13 5.71
CA VAL A 63 1.59 -5.37 4.94
C VAL A 63 1.89 -5.08 3.48
N VAL A 64 3.04 -5.55 3.01
CA VAL A 64 3.48 -5.37 1.62
C VAL A 64 3.12 -6.61 0.80
N THR A 65 2.33 -6.44 -0.24
CA THR A 65 1.97 -7.52 -1.18
C THR A 65 2.61 -7.27 -2.54
N ARG A 66 3.32 -8.27 -3.08
CA ARG A 66 4.06 -8.18 -4.35
C ARG A 66 3.54 -9.18 -5.37
N ASN A 67 3.15 -8.67 -6.54
CA ASN A 67 2.82 -9.47 -7.72
C ASN A 67 4.04 -9.67 -8.63
N TYR A 68 4.97 -8.71 -8.63
CA TYR A 68 6.20 -8.76 -9.40
C TYR A 68 7.40 -8.31 -8.54
N ALA A 69 8.60 -8.78 -8.87
CA ALA A 69 9.83 -8.36 -8.21
C ALA A 69 10.15 -6.89 -8.53
N SER A 70 10.34 -6.07 -7.51
CA SER A 70 10.73 -4.66 -7.67
C SER A 70 11.41 -4.09 -6.42
N GLY A 71 11.96 -2.88 -6.51
CA GLY A 71 12.57 -2.17 -5.39
C GLY A 71 13.62 -2.99 -4.63
N HIS A 72 13.61 -2.91 -3.30
CA HIS A 72 14.57 -3.64 -2.46
C HIS A 72 14.46 -5.16 -2.58
N PHE A 73 13.31 -5.71 -3.02
CA PHE A 73 13.17 -7.15 -3.23
C PHE A 73 14.13 -7.68 -4.31
N VAL A 74 14.31 -6.90 -5.39
CA VAL A 74 15.26 -7.21 -6.47
C VAL A 74 16.68 -7.29 -5.93
N SER A 75 17.13 -6.25 -5.22
CA SER A 75 18.49 -6.19 -4.67
C SER A 75 18.73 -7.21 -3.56
N LYS A 76 17.70 -7.54 -2.77
CA LYS A 76 17.78 -8.48 -1.65
C LYS A 76 17.94 -9.93 -2.10
N PHE A 77 17.30 -10.30 -3.21
CA PHE A 77 17.25 -11.69 -3.68
C PHE A 77 17.96 -11.95 -5.01
N ASP A 78 18.55 -10.91 -5.62
CA ASP A 78 19.24 -10.98 -6.92
C ASP A 78 18.36 -11.60 -8.02
N VAL A 79 17.14 -11.07 -8.14
CA VAL A 79 16.13 -11.51 -9.11
C VAL A 79 15.90 -10.48 -10.19
N THR A 80 15.35 -10.88 -11.33
CA THR A 80 15.11 -9.94 -12.44
C THR A 80 13.98 -8.96 -12.09
N PRO A 81 14.15 -7.64 -12.30
CA PRO A 81 13.05 -6.68 -12.17
C PRO A 81 11.85 -7.08 -13.01
N MET A 82 10.63 -6.85 -12.50
CA MET A 82 9.38 -7.27 -13.14
C MET A 82 9.22 -8.79 -13.35
N GLN A 83 10.04 -9.62 -12.71
CA GLN A 83 9.77 -11.06 -12.64
C GLN A 83 8.45 -11.29 -11.91
N GLN A 84 7.51 -11.99 -12.55
CA GLN A 84 6.24 -12.36 -11.93
C GLN A 84 6.46 -13.32 -10.75
N LEU A 85 5.79 -13.05 -9.64
CA LEU A 85 5.87 -13.83 -8.41
C LEU A 85 4.63 -14.72 -8.28
N THR A 86 4.83 -16.04 -8.29
CA THR A 86 3.77 -17.04 -8.14
C THR A 86 4.18 -18.08 -7.10
N PRO A 87 3.49 -18.17 -5.94
CA PRO A 87 2.38 -17.30 -5.50
C PRO A 87 2.84 -15.85 -5.25
N THR A 88 1.89 -14.94 -5.09
CA THR A 88 2.16 -13.55 -4.68
C THR A 88 2.86 -13.54 -3.33
N VAL A 89 3.85 -12.65 -3.17
CA VAL A 89 4.64 -12.56 -1.94
C VAL A 89 3.97 -11.58 -0.98
N GLN A 90 3.89 -11.95 0.30
CA GLN A 90 3.46 -11.06 1.38
C GLN A 90 4.57 -10.93 2.42
N GLU A 91 4.98 -9.70 2.66
CA GLU A 91 6.01 -9.32 3.64
C GLU A 91 5.38 -8.40 4.69
N PHE A 92 5.93 -8.44 5.91
CA PHE A 92 5.55 -7.52 6.98
C PHE A 92 6.72 -6.65 7.38
N TYR A 93 6.43 -5.39 7.70
CA TYR A 93 7.38 -4.42 8.21
C TYR A 93 6.82 -3.78 9.48
N TYR A 94 7.67 -3.56 10.48
CA TYR A 94 7.27 -2.89 11.71
C TYR A 94 7.22 -1.39 11.45
N LYS A 95 6.04 -0.79 11.56
CA LYS A 95 5.86 0.65 11.30
C LYS A 95 6.58 1.49 12.37
N SER A 96 7.73 2.03 12.02
CA SER A 96 8.57 2.86 12.88
C SER A 96 9.59 3.67 12.07
N ASP A 97 9.25 4.93 11.81
CA ASP A 97 10.14 5.89 11.13
C ASP A 97 11.54 5.97 11.79
N ALA A 98 11.60 5.81 13.12
CA ALA A 98 12.85 5.87 13.87
C ALA A 98 13.76 4.65 13.63
N LEU A 99 13.20 3.52 13.20
CA LEU A 99 13.91 2.27 12.95
C LEU A 99 14.00 1.93 11.46
N ASP A 100 13.54 2.83 10.58
CA ASP A 100 13.50 2.61 9.13
C ASP A 100 12.68 1.36 8.76
N ASP A 101 11.48 1.27 9.34
CA ASP A 101 10.46 0.26 9.07
C ASP A 101 11.02 -1.17 8.89
N PRO A 102 11.64 -1.77 9.92
CA PRO A 102 12.38 -3.01 9.74
C PRO A 102 11.46 -4.18 9.38
N PHE A 103 11.95 -5.09 8.54
CA PHE A 103 11.25 -6.33 8.23
C PHE A 103 10.96 -7.14 9.50
N ILE A 104 9.75 -7.68 9.61
CA ILE A 104 9.34 -8.57 10.70
C ILE A 104 8.64 -9.82 10.17
N ASN A 105 8.77 -10.92 10.89
CA ASN A 105 8.07 -12.17 10.59
C ASN A 105 6.93 -12.44 11.59
N ASP A 106 6.13 -13.47 11.30
CA ASP A 106 4.97 -13.89 12.08
C ASP A 106 5.33 -14.16 13.56
N SER A 107 6.47 -14.80 13.81
CA SER A 107 6.92 -15.09 15.18
C SER A 107 7.22 -13.81 15.95
N GLN A 108 7.87 -12.83 15.32
CA GLN A 108 8.17 -11.53 15.92
C GLN A 108 6.88 -10.72 16.18
N ILE A 109 5.94 -10.72 15.22
CA ILE A 109 4.63 -10.06 15.38
C ILE A 109 3.89 -10.60 16.60
N LEU A 110 3.84 -11.94 16.74
CA LEU A 110 3.16 -12.61 17.85
C LEU A 110 3.88 -12.39 19.17
N ALA A 111 5.20 -12.55 19.20
CA ALA A 111 6.02 -12.42 20.41
C ALA A 111 6.03 -10.99 20.97
N LEU A 112 5.99 -9.98 20.11
CA LEU A 112 5.94 -8.57 20.49
C LEU A 112 4.51 -8.08 20.77
N GLY A 113 3.49 -8.92 20.52
CA GLY A 113 2.09 -8.59 20.80
C GLY A 113 1.48 -7.54 19.87
N TYR A 114 2.06 -7.33 18.68
CA TYR A 114 1.52 -6.37 17.71
C TYR A 114 0.19 -6.84 17.09
N ALA A 115 0.07 -8.15 16.87
CA ALA A 115 -1.17 -8.81 16.48
C ALA A 115 -1.22 -10.22 17.08
N ASN A 116 -2.43 -10.73 17.34
CA ASN A 116 -2.62 -12.13 17.70
C ASN A 116 -2.71 -13.03 16.45
N ALA A 117 -2.75 -14.35 16.62
CA ALA A 117 -2.77 -15.30 15.50
C ALA A 117 -4.00 -15.15 14.58
N VAL A 118 -5.15 -14.78 15.13
CA VAL A 118 -6.38 -14.55 14.35
C VAL A 118 -6.25 -13.28 13.51
N GLU A 119 -5.76 -12.20 14.12
CA GLU A 119 -5.53 -10.92 13.43
C GLU A 119 -4.49 -11.09 12.32
N LEU A 120 -3.37 -11.77 12.60
CA LEU A 120 -2.33 -12.04 11.61
C LEU A 120 -2.86 -12.81 10.40
N ALA A 121 -3.70 -13.83 10.63
CA ALA A 121 -4.37 -14.54 9.54
C ALA A 121 -5.33 -13.62 8.76
N GLN A 122 -6.06 -12.74 9.44
CA GLN A 122 -6.92 -11.74 8.80
C GLN A 122 -6.12 -10.75 7.95
N LEU A 123 -4.97 -10.26 8.42
CA LEU A 123 -4.09 -9.37 7.65
C LEU A 123 -3.66 -10.00 6.33
N ARG A 124 -3.24 -11.26 6.37
CA ARG A 124 -2.85 -12.02 5.17
C ARG A 124 -4.00 -12.16 4.19
N GLN A 125 -5.15 -12.64 4.68
CA GLN A 125 -6.31 -12.90 3.84
C GLN A 125 -6.85 -11.60 3.21
N LYS A 126 -7.09 -10.57 4.03
CA LYS A 126 -7.61 -9.28 3.54
C LYS A 126 -6.66 -8.64 2.53
N SER A 127 -5.35 -8.75 2.74
CA SER A 127 -4.36 -8.22 1.80
C SER A 127 -4.36 -8.99 0.47
N GLN A 128 -4.58 -10.31 0.48
CA GLN A 128 -4.78 -11.07 -0.76
C GLN A 128 -6.09 -10.71 -1.47
N ASP A 129 -7.19 -10.52 -0.73
CA ASP A 129 -8.48 -10.14 -1.31
C ASP A 129 -8.40 -8.75 -1.97
N VAL A 130 -7.77 -7.79 -1.28
CA VAL A 130 -7.48 -6.45 -1.84
C VAL A 130 -6.59 -6.57 -3.08
N ASN A 131 -5.52 -7.37 -3.03
CA ASN A 131 -4.65 -7.58 -4.17
C ASN A 131 -5.42 -8.09 -5.40
N GLN A 132 -6.25 -9.11 -5.23
CA GLN A 132 -7.03 -9.69 -6.33
C GLN A 132 -7.95 -8.65 -6.98
N LEU A 133 -8.67 -7.89 -6.15
CA LEU A 133 -9.61 -6.86 -6.61
C LEU A 133 -8.92 -5.70 -7.32
N LEU A 134 -7.83 -5.17 -6.74
CA LEU A 134 -7.11 -4.03 -7.29
C LEU A 134 -6.32 -4.43 -8.54
N ARG A 135 -5.65 -5.58 -8.53
CA ARG A 135 -4.94 -6.10 -9.71
C ARG A 135 -5.89 -6.24 -10.89
N ALA A 136 -7.04 -6.88 -10.70
CA ALA A 136 -8.05 -7.03 -11.76
C ALA A 136 -8.61 -5.68 -12.24
N ARG A 137 -8.70 -4.68 -11.36
CA ARG A 137 -9.16 -3.32 -11.72
C ARG A 137 -8.11 -2.58 -12.55
N PHE A 138 -6.85 -2.61 -12.15
CA PHE A 138 -5.74 -1.96 -12.87
C PHE A 138 -5.46 -2.64 -14.22
N GLU A 139 -5.52 -3.97 -14.30
CA GLU A 139 -5.35 -4.71 -15.55
C GLU A 139 -6.38 -4.29 -16.62
N LYS A 140 -7.62 -3.97 -16.23
CA LYS A 140 -8.67 -3.49 -17.15
C LYS A 140 -8.35 -2.15 -17.82
N ILE A 141 -7.47 -1.35 -17.22
CA ILE A 141 -7.02 -0.06 -17.77
C ILE A 141 -5.57 -0.11 -18.25
N GLY A 142 -5.00 -1.31 -18.42
CA GLY A 142 -3.66 -1.49 -18.96
C GLY A 142 -2.52 -1.14 -17.99
N ILE A 143 -2.73 -1.34 -16.69
CA ILE A 143 -1.74 -1.08 -15.65
C ILE A 143 -1.42 -2.36 -14.88
N HIS A 144 -0.13 -2.66 -14.71
CA HIS A 144 0.35 -3.66 -13.77
C HIS A 144 0.42 -3.07 -12.35
N LEU A 145 -0.32 -3.67 -11.41
CA LEU A 145 -0.11 -3.47 -9.98
C LEU A 145 1.10 -4.32 -9.54
N VAL A 146 2.27 -3.71 -9.44
CA VAL A 146 3.55 -4.40 -9.19
C VAL A 146 3.65 -4.87 -7.75
N ASP A 147 3.51 -3.94 -6.82
CA ASP A 147 3.36 -4.17 -5.39
C ASP A 147 2.64 -3.00 -4.73
N PHE A 148 2.21 -3.20 -3.49
CA PHE A 148 1.59 -2.15 -2.70
C PHE A 148 1.69 -2.46 -1.21
N LYS A 149 1.49 -1.42 -0.40
CA LYS A 149 1.54 -1.47 1.05
C LYS A 149 0.16 -1.15 1.62
N LEU A 150 -0.30 -1.96 2.56
CA LEU A 150 -1.53 -1.70 3.33
C LEU A 150 -1.21 -1.52 4.81
N GLU A 151 -2.06 -0.73 5.47
CA GLU A 151 -2.13 -0.64 6.92
C GLU A 151 -3.53 -1.02 7.38
N PHE A 152 -3.62 -1.57 8.59
CA PHE A 152 -4.87 -2.04 9.16
C PHE A 152 -5.01 -1.53 10.58
N GLY A 153 -6.25 -1.36 11.04
CA GLY A 153 -6.52 -0.93 12.40
C GLY A 153 -7.70 -1.65 13.03
N ARG A 154 -7.73 -1.66 14.36
CA ARG A 154 -8.82 -2.19 15.16
C ARG A 154 -9.89 -1.11 15.35
N THR A 155 -11.13 -1.45 15.07
CA THR A 155 -12.27 -0.65 15.52
C THR A 155 -12.42 -0.72 17.04
N ARG A 156 -13.28 0.11 17.62
CA ARG A 156 -13.64 0.04 19.05
C ARG A 156 -14.19 -1.34 19.47
N ALA A 157 -14.78 -2.08 18.52
CA ALA A 157 -15.28 -3.43 18.76
C ALA A 157 -14.20 -4.53 18.59
N GLY A 158 -12.94 -4.16 18.35
CA GLY A 158 -11.82 -5.09 18.15
C GLY A 158 -11.75 -5.71 16.75
N LYS A 159 -12.54 -5.21 15.79
CA LYS A 159 -12.54 -5.71 14.40
C LYS A 159 -11.42 -5.07 13.59
N VAL A 160 -10.63 -5.89 12.88
CA VAL A 160 -9.57 -5.42 11.97
C VAL A 160 -10.16 -5.04 10.62
N ILE A 161 -9.96 -3.78 10.21
CA ILE A 161 -10.38 -3.25 8.90
C ILE A 161 -9.23 -2.51 8.22
N LEU A 162 -9.32 -2.34 6.90
CA LEU A 162 -8.33 -1.63 6.10
C LEU A 162 -8.32 -0.12 6.43
N ALA A 163 -7.14 0.50 6.44
CA ALA A 163 -6.93 1.90 6.78
C ALA A 163 -5.95 2.59 5.81
N ASP A 164 -5.40 3.74 6.23
CA ASP A 164 -4.41 4.56 5.53
C ASP A 164 -4.90 5.06 4.15
N GLU A 165 -4.03 5.19 3.15
CA GLU A 165 -4.40 5.64 1.81
C GLU A 165 -4.34 4.49 0.80
N LEU A 166 -4.92 4.68 -0.39
CA LEU A 166 -4.63 3.87 -1.57
C LEU A 166 -4.29 4.80 -2.73
N SER A 167 -3.00 5.09 -2.92
CA SER A 167 -2.56 6.04 -3.94
C SER A 167 -1.25 5.60 -4.64
N PRO A 168 -0.82 6.27 -5.72
CA PRO A 168 0.48 6.02 -6.33
C PRO A 168 1.68 6.28 -5.39
N ASP A 169 1.46 6.81 -4.18
CA ASP A 169 2.52 6.92 -3.16
C ASP A 169 2.81 5.60 -2.44
N ASN A 170 1.82 4.71 -2.34
CA ASN A 170 1.93 3.44 -1.63
C ASN A 170 1.69 2.19 -2.50
N MET A 171 1.48 2.40 -3.81
CA MET A 171 1.42 1.37 -4.84
C MET A 171 2.51 1.62 -5.88
N ARG A 172 3.11 0.54 -6.40
CA ARG A 172 3.93 0.59 -7.60
C ARG A 172 3.09 0.17 -8.82
N LEU A 173 2.99 1.05 -9.80
CA LEU A 173 2.08 0.95 -10.94
C LEU A 173 2.90 1.10 -12.23
N VAL A 174 2.77 0.14 -13.15
CA VAL A 174 3.52 0.15 -14.41
C VAL A 174 2.57 0.06 -15.59
N ASP A 175 2.70 0.97 -16.57
CA ASP A 175 1.95 0.90 -17.82
C ASP A 175 2.31 -0.38 -18.59
N MET A 176 1.32 -1.19 -18.93
CA MET A 176 1.52 -2.49 -19.57
C MET A 176 2.05 -2.39 -21.01
N ARG A 177 1.86 -1.26 -21.67
CA ARG A 177 2.25 -1.06 -23.08
C ARG A 177 3.68 -0.51 -23.18
N THR A 178 4.05 0.42 -22.31
CA THR A 178 5.34 1.14 -22.38
C THR A 178 6.35 0.64 -21.36
N GLY A 179 5.90 -0.01 -20.29
CA GLY A 179 6.74 -0.35 -19.14
C GLY A 179 7.11 0.86 -18.26
N ALA A 180 6.52 2.03 -18.50
CA ALA A 180 6.78 3.23 -17.71
C ALA A 180 6.15 3.12 -16.32
N SER A 181 6.84 3.63 -15.30
CA SER A 181 6.26 3.80 -13.96
C SER A 181 5.21 4.91 -13.99
N LEU A 182 4.11 4.68 -13.29
CA LEU A 182 2.98 5.59 -13.09
C LEU A 182 2.82 5.95 -11.61
N ASP A 183 3.88 5.75 -10.83
CA ASP A 183 3.89 5.87 -9.39
C ASP A 183 5.06 6.71 -8.87
N LYS A 184 5.21 6.77 -7.56
CA LYS A 184 6.26 7.55 -6.88
C LYS A 184 7.69 7.15 -7.30
N ASP A 185 7.91 6.01 -7.94
CA ASP A 185 9.20 5.67 -8.53
C ASP A 185 9.63 6.64 -9.64
N VAL A 186 8.71 7.33 -10.33
CA VAL A 186 9.03 8.42 -11.27
C VAL A 186 9.87 9.49 -10.57
N PHE A 187 9.45 9.89 -9.37
CA PHE A 187 10.18 10.84 -8.53
C PHE A 187 11.48 10.24 -7.97
N ARG A 188 11.46 8.98 -7.50
CA ARG A 188 12.67 8.33 -6.96
C ARG A 188 13.78 8.18 -8.00
N GLN A 189 13.41 7.96 -9.27
CA GLN A 189 14.33 7.70 -10.38
C GLN A 189 14.60 8.93 -11.26
N HIS A 190 13.93 10.06 -11.00
CA HIS A 190 13.99 11.28 -11.83
C HIS A 190 13.69 10.99 -13.31
N SER A 191 12.70 10.14 -13.59
CA SER A 191 12.47 9.54 -14.91
C SER A 191 11.28 10.13 -15.67
N GLY A 192 10.64 11.18 -15.15
CA GLY A 192 9.48 11.84 -15.75
C GLY A 192 9.25 13.25 -15.21
N ASP A 193 8.13 13.84 -15.61
CA ASP A 193 7.72 15.22 -15.29
C ASP A 193 6.91 15.33 -13.99
#